data_AF-A0A2U2CFJ3-F1
#
_entry.id   AF-A0A2U2CFJ3-F1
#
_cell.length_a   1.000
_cell.length_b   1.000
_cell.length_c   1.000
_cell.angle_alpha   90.00
_cell.angle_beta   90.00
_cell.angle_gamma   90.00
#
_symmetry.space_group_name_H-M   'P 1'
#
loop_
_entity.id
_entity.type
_entity.pdbx_description
1 polymer ?
#
loop_
_entity_poly.entity_id
_entity_poly.type
_entity_poly.pdbx_seq_one_letter_code
_entity_poly.pdbx_strand_id
1 'polypeptide(L)'
;MSAIGGEAVRIARGWIGTPYMHQASARGAGADCLGLLRGVWRGLYGAEPETVPPYTMDWSEPSHREVLWQAAERHLIALPEGAAGPGEVLLFRMRRGAVAKHLGISARTGAVPTFIHAYSGHMVVENPLSAPWARRIVARLQFPERRS
;
A
#
# COMPACT_ATOMS: atom_id res chain seq x y z
N MET A 1 -11.43 -14.21 -5.97
CA MET A 1 -10.26 -13.32 -6.12
C MET A 1 -10.33 -12.71 -7.49
N SER A 2 -10.22 -11.38 -7.62
CA SER A 2 -9.97 -10.82 -8.95
C SER A 2 -8.59 -11.29 -9.44
N ALA A 3 -8.45 -11.50 -10.75
CA ALA A 3 -7.19 -11.91 -11.34
C ALA A 3 -6.06 -10.91 -11.01
N ILE A 4 -6.40 -9.62 -10.95
CA ILE A 4 -5.44 -8.56 -10.63
C ILE A 4 -4.99 -8.56 -9.17
N GLY A 5 -5.87 -8.90 -8.22
CA GLY A 5 -5.53 -8.95 -6.80
C GLY A 5 -4.51 -10.05 -6.49
N GLY A 6 -4.71 -11.24 -7.07
CA GLY A 6 -3.74 -12.35 -6.92
C GLY A 6 -2.36 -11.99 -7.49
N GLU A 7 -2.33 -11.33 -8.64
CA GLU A 7 -1.11 -10.87 -9.28
C GLU A 7 -0.40 -9.77 -8.46
N ALA A 8 -1.16 -8.82 -7.90
CA ALA A 8 -0.64 -7.78 -7.01
C ALA A 8 0.10 -8.39 -5.81
N VAL A 9 -0.48 -9.41 -5.16
CA VAL A 9 0.16 -10.14 -4.06
C VAL A 9 1.44 -10.82 -4.52
N ARG A 10 1.41 -11.50 -5.68
CA ARG A 10 2.57 -12.19 -6.24
C ARG A 10 3.73 -11.20 -6.48
N ILE A 11 3.43 -10.06 -7.09
CA ILE A 11 4.42 -9.01 -7.33
C ILE A 11 4.93 -8.47 -6.00
N ALA A 12 4.06 -8.09 -5.07
CA ALA A 12 4.42 -7.53 -3.77
C ALA A 12 5.33 -8.46 -2.96
N ARG A 13 5.08 -9.78 -2.98
CA ARG A 13 5.95 -10.77 -2.32
C ARG A 13 7.36 -10.79 -2.90
N GLY A 14 7.50 -10.50 -4.19
CA GLY A 14 8.82 -10.35 -4.80
C GLY A 14 9.64 -9.24 -4.17
N TRP A 15 9.01 -8.20 -3.60
CA TRP A 15 9.71 -7.08 -2.99
C TRP A 15 10.21 -7.36 -1.57
N ILE A 16 9.78 -8.44 -0.92
CA ILE A 16 10.20 -8.77 0.45
C ILE A 16 11.73 -8.78 0.55
N GLY A 17 12.27 -8.13 1.58
CA GLY A 17 13.71 -7.93 1.77
C GLY A 17 14.27 -6.65 1.15
N THR A 18 13.51 -5.93 0.33
CA THR A 18 13.94 -4.62 -0.20
C THR A 18 14.08 -3.62 0.97
N PRO A 19 15.25 -3.00 1.19
CA PRO A 19 15.48 -2.14 2.35
C PRO A 19 14.59 -0.90 2.32
N TYR A 20 14.26 -0.36 3.49
CA TYR A 20 13.50 0.88 3.54
C TYR A 20 14.35 2.07 3.10
N MET A 21 13.86 2.81 2.10
CA MET A 21 14.47 4.07 1.67
C MET A 21 13.36 5.04 1.26
N HIS A 22 13.29 6.19 1.93
CA HIS A 22 12.26 7.20 1.71
C HIS A 22 12.24 7.67 0.26
N GLN A 23 11.06 7.74 -0.35
CA GLN A 23 10.79 8.05 -1.77
C GLN A 23 11.35 7.06 -2.81
N ALA A 24 12.10 6.04 -2.40
CA ALA A 24 12.65 5.06 -3.33
C ALA A 24 11.58 4.07 -3.81
N SER A 25 11.79 3.51 -5.00
CA SER A 25 10.94 2.46 -5.57
C SER A 25 11.77 1.54 -6.49
N ALA A 26 12.78 0.90 -5.92
CA ALA A 26 13.69 -0.01 -6.61
C ALA A 26 13.80 -1.33 -5.85
N ARG A 27 13.24 -2.40 -6.43
CA ARG A 27 13.23 -3.73 -5.82
C ARG A 27 14.66 -4.19 -5.49
N GLY A 28 14.88 -4.63 -4.26
CA GLY A 28 16.20 -5.05 -3.75
C GLY A 28 17.14 -3.90 -3.35
N ALA A 29 16.88 -2.66 -3.77
CA ALA A 29 17.76 -1.52 -3.52
C ALA A 29 17.16 -0.46 -2.57
N GLY A 30 15.84 -0.27 -2.57
CA GLY A 30 15.18 0.70 -1.70
C GLY A 30 13.70 0.88 -2.00
N ALA A 31 12.85 0.87 -0.97
CA ALA A 31 11.43 1.19 -1.09
C ALA A 31 10.87 1.79 0.21
N ASP A 32 9.97 2.76 0.11
CA ASP A 32 9.04 3.06 1.19
C ASP A 32 7.65 2.48 0.91
N CYS A 33 6.64 2.79 1.73
CA CYS A 33 5.30 2.23 1.58
C CYS A 33 4.63 2.59 0.24
N LEU A 34 4.79 3.83 -0.23
CA LEU A 34 4.31 4.24 -1.55
C LEU A 34 5.21 3.67 -2.65
N GLY A 35 6.52 3.62 -2.42
CA GLY A 35 7.51 3.00 -3.28
C GLY A 35 7.19 1.54 -3.62
N LEU A 36 6.76 0.75 -2.62
CA LEU A 36 6.26 -0.60 -2.83
C LEU A 36 5.01 -0.61 -3.72
N LEU A 37 4.02 0.24 -3.41
CA LEU A 37 2.78 0.33 -4.19
C LEU A 37 3.04 0.71 -5.65
N ARG A 38 3.89 1.71 -5.88
CA ARG A 38 4.37 2.12 -7.21
C ARG A 38 5.01 0.93 -7.94
N GLY A 39 5.84 0.17 -7.23
CA GLY A 39 6.52 -1.03 -7.73
C GLY A 39 5.55 -2.10 -8.20
N VAL A 40 4.52 -2.36 -7.39
CA VAL A 40 3.43 -3.28 -7.74
C VAL A 40 2.64 -2.76 -8.93
N TRP A 41 2.32 -1.47 -8.94
CA TRP A 41 1.64 -0.82 -10.07
C TRP A 41 2.43 -1.01 -11.37
N ARG A 42 3.74 -0.77 -11.40
CA ARG A 42 4.57 -1.03 -12.59
C ARG A 42 4.55 -2.49 -13.01
N GLY A 43 4.60 -3.43 -12.06
CA GLY A 43 4.46 -4.85 -12.37
C GLY A 43 3.09 -5.20 -12.98
N LEU A 44 2.04 -4.48 -12.57
CA LEU A 44 0.68 -4.68 -13.08
C LEU A 44 0.41 -3.97 -14.41
N TYR A 45 0.94 -2.78 -14.65
CA TYR A 45 0.53 -1.94 -15.78
C TYR A 45 1.68 -1.45 -16.66
N GLY A 46 2.92 -1.85 -16.35
CA GLY A 46 4.13 -1.47 -17.09
C GLY A 46 4.71 -0.11 -16.69
N ALA A 47 3.86 0.89 -16.39
CA ALA A 47 4.27 2.23 -16.00
C ALA A 47 3.47 2.75 -14.80
N GLU A 48 4.01 3.73 -14.07
CA GLU A 48 3.29 4.44 -13.00
C GLU A 48 2.20 5.36 -13.58
N PRO A 49 1.09 5.62 -12.87
CA PRO A 49 -0.02 6.39 -13.41
C PRO A 49 0.24 7.90 -13.41
N GLU A 50 1.14 8.37 -12.55
CA GLU A 50 1.58 9.75 -12.49
C GLU A 50 3.01 9.84 -11.94
N THR A 51 3.69 10.95 -12.22
CA THR A 51 4.96 11.26 -11.55
C THR A 51 4.68 11.69 -10.11
N VAL A 52 5.28 10.98 -9.16
CA VAL A 52 5.10 11.27 -7.74
C VAL A 52 5.98 12.46 -7.34
N PRO A 53 5.41 13.57 -6.86
CA PRO A 53 6.20 14.70 -6.37
C PRO A 53 6.96 14.31 -5.09
N PRO A 54 8.06 14.99 -4.75
CA PRO A 54 8.71 14.80 -3.46
C PRO A 54 7.73 15.02 -2.31
N TYR A 55 7.76 14.13 -1.32
CA TYR A 55 6.93 14.22 -0.11
C TYR A 55 7.77 13.99 1.15
N THR A 56 7.35 14.59 2.26
CA THR A 56 7.95 14.39 3.57
C THR A 56 7.41 13.11 4.22
N MET A 57 8.17 12.53 5.16
CA MET A 57 7.72 11.33 5.91
C MET A 57 6.44 11.59 6.72
N ASP A 58 6.18 12.84 7.09
CA ASP A 58 4.98 13.24 7.84
C ASP A 58 3.76 13.49 6.94
N TRP A 59 3.89 13.44 5.61
CA TRP A 59 2.76 13.59 4.67
C TRP A 59 1.94 14.87 4.87
N SER A 60 2.60 16.01 5.13
CA SER A 60 1.92 17.28 5.40
C SER A 60 0.97 17.25 6.61
N GLU A 61 1.22 16.35 7.56
CA GLU A 61 0.48 16.23 8.83
C GLU A 61 0.28 17.57 9.57
N PRO A 62 1.25 18.52 9.62
CA PRO A 62 1.02 19.83 10.23
C PRO A 62 -0.14 20.62 9.60
N SER A 63 -0.43 20.38 8.31
CA SER A 63 -1.53 21.01 7.58
C SER A 63 -2.81 20.17 7.55
N HIS A 64 -2.82 18.98 8.17
CA HIS A 64 -3.94 18.05 8.21
C HIS A 64 -4.47 17.63 6.82
N ARG A 65 -3.63 17.72 5.78
CA ARG A 65 -4.01 17.38 4.41
C ARG A 65 -3.81 15.89 4.12
N GLU A 66 -4.88 15.22 3.72
CA GLU A 66 -4.91 13.80 3.37
C GLU A 66 -4.33 13.52 1.97
N VAL A 67 -3.10 13.99 1.70
CA VAL A 67 -2.48 13.96 0.36
C VAL A 67 -2.38 12.55 -0.21
N LEU A 68 -1.93 11.59 0.61
CA LEU A 68 -1.80 10.19 0.19
C LEU A 68 -3.16 9.55 -0.11
N TRP A 69 -4.16 9.84 0.72
CA TRP A 69 -5.52 9.36 0.52
C TRP A 69 -6.09 9.89 -0.80
N GLN A 70 -6.02 11.20 -1.01
CA GLN A 70 -6.52 11.83 -2.24
C GLN A 70 -5.82 11.27 -3.48
N ALA A 71 -4.52 10.95 -3.40
CA ALA A 71 -3.81 10.29 -4.49
C ALA A 71 -4.29 8.84 -4.72
N ALA A 72 -4.52 8.09 -3.65
CA ALA A 72 -5.06 6.74 -3.74
C ALA A 72 -6.43 6.72 -4.43
N GLU A 73 -7.33 7.65 -4.09
CA GLU A 73 -8.67 7.74 -4.69
C GLU A 73 -8.67 8.16 -6.17
N ARG A 74 -7.63 8.86 -6.65
CA ARG A 74 -7.52 9.18 -8.09
C ARG A 74 -7.20 7.96 -8.96
N HIS A 75 -6.49 6.98 -8.40
CA HIS A 75 -5.89 5.88 -9.19
C HIS A 75 -6.45 4.51 -8.84
N LEU A 76 -6.97 4.32 -7.63
CA LEU A 76 -7.53 3.06 -7.14
C LEU A 76 -9.04 3.21 -6.94
N ILE A 77 -9.74 2.08 -6.94
CA ILE A 77 -11.19 2.04 -6.72
C ILE A 77 -11.44 1.77 -5.23
N ALA A 78 -12.13 2.67 -4.55
CA ALA A 78 -12.52 2.48 -3.16
C ALA A 78 -13.49 1.29 -3.01
N LEU A 79 -13.28 0.49 -1.96
CA LEU A 79 -14.12 -0.65 -1.61
C LEU A 79 -14.96 -0.35 -0.37
N PRO A 80 -16.15 -0.95 -0.24
CA PRO A 80 -16.97 -0.81 0.96
C PRO A 80 -16.26 -1.43 2.17
N GLU A 81 -16.76 -1.08 3.36
CA GLU A 81 -16.29 -1.65 4.62
C GLU A 81 -16.44 -3.19 4.65
N GLY A 82 -15.56 -3.84 5.40
CA GLY A 82 -15.57 -5.30 5.60
C GLY A 82 -14.17 -5.90 5.74
N ALA A 83 -14.09 -7.21 5.58
CA ALA A 83 -12.81 -7.93 5.57
C ALA A 83 -12.05 -7.72 4.24
N ALA A 84 -10.76 -7.39 4.34
CA ALA A 84 -9.89 -7.22 3.18
C ALA A 84 -9.79 -8.50 2.35
N GLY A 85 -9.95 -8.35 1.03
CA GLY A 85 -9.64 -9.34 0.02
C GLY A 85 -8.15 -9.34 -0.37
N PRO A 86 -7.64 -10.44 -0.96
CA PRO A 86 -6.24 -10.52 -1.40
C PRO A 86 -5.92 -9.48 -2.47
N GLY A 87 -4.79 -8.80 -2.32
CA GLY A 87 -4.30 -7.78 -3.26
C GLY A 87 -4.89 -6.40 -3.08
N GLU A 88 -5.81 -6.21 -2.13
CA GLU A 88 -6.32 -4.89 -1.79
C GLU A 88 -5.24 -4.01 -1.18
N VAL A 89 -5.25 -2.74 -1.56
CA VAL A 89 -4.44 -1.69 -0.96
C VAL A 89 -5.14 -1.22 0.32
N LEU A 90 -4.42 -1.31 1.42
CA LEU A 90 -4.86 -0.89 2.74
C LEU A 90 -4.21 0.44 3.08
N LEU A 91 -5.02 1.47 3.31
CA LEU A 91 -4.56 2.77 3.77
C LEU A 91 -4.75 2.86 5.28
N PHE A 92 -3.69 3.24 5.99
CA PHE A 92 -3.65 3.28 7.44
C PHE A 92 -3.46 4.70 7.99
N ARG A 93 -4.23 4.98 9.04
CA ARG A 93 -4.02 6.12 9.94
C ARG A 93 -3.34 5.63 11.21
N MET A 94 -2.06 5.96 11.36
CA MET A 94 -1.21 5.38 12.40
C MET A 94 -1.57 5.85 13.82
N ARG A 95 -2.09 7.08 13.94
CA ARG A 95 -2.50 7.72 15.19
C ARG A 95 -3.86 8.41 15.03
N ARG A 96 -4.69 8.40 16.06
CA ARG A 96 -5.94 9.18 16.07
C ARG A 96 -5.63 10.67 15.87
N GLY A 97 -6.37 11.33 14.98
CA GLY A 97 -6.18 12.75 14.65
C GLY A 97 -5.02 13.06 13.70
N ALA A 98 -4.22 12.06 13.32
CA ALA A 98 -3.23 12.18 12.24
C ALA A 98 -3.87 11.98 10.86
N VAL A 99 -3.16 12.39 9.81
CA VAL A 99 -3.50 12.02 8.43
C VAL A 99 -3.21 10.54 8.16
N ALA A 100 -3.88 9.97 7.15
CA ALA A 100 -3.59 8.64 6.64
C ALA A 100 -2.31 8.68 5.80
N LYS A 101 -1.31 7.90 6.21
CA LYS A 101 0.07 8.08 5.72
C LYS A 101 0.90 6.80 5.58
N HIS A 102 0.24 5.65 5.69
CA HIS A 102 0.90 4.37 5.55
C HIS A 102 0.08 3.45 4.67
N LEU A 103 0.75 2.68 3.81
CA LEU A 103 0.14 1.78 2.85
C LEU A 103 0.64 0.35 3.07
N GLY A 104 -0.22 -0.61 2.74
CA GLY A 104 0.14 -2.01 2.62
C GLY A 104 -0.76 -2.74 1.63
N ILE A 105 -0.38 -3.94 1.23
CA ILE A 105 -1.14 -4.78 0.32
C ILE A 105 -1.59 -6.02 1.08
N SER A 106 -2.89 -6.26 1.19
CA SER A 106 -3.42 -7.48 1.81
C SER A 106 -2.95 -8.70 1.04
N ALA A 107 -2.43 -9.73 1.72
CA ALA A 107 -1.87 -10.92 1.09
C ALA A 107 -2.69 -12.17 1.40
N ARG A 108 -2.53 -12.75 2.59
CA ARG A 108 -3.40 -13.83 3.08
C ARG A 108 -4.65 -13.21 3.72
N THR A 109 -5.80 -13.86 3.53
CA THR A 109 -7.08 -13.48 4.14
C THR A 109 -7.65 -14.66 4.92
N GLY A 110 -8.78 -14.47 5.61
CA GLY A 110 -9.40 -15.51 6.44
C GLY A 110 -8.83 -15.54 7.87
N ALA A 111 -8.59 -16.75 8.41
CA ALA A 111 -8.30 -16.94 9.83
C ALA A 111 -7.01 -16.24 10.33
N VAL A 112 -5.99 -16.14 9.47
CA VAL A 112 -4.71 -15.49 9.81
C VAL A 112 -4.34 -14.50 8.72
N PRO A 113 -4.98 -13.32 8.66
CA PRO A 113 -4.75 -12.39 7.58
C PRO A 113 -3.33 -11.79 7.67
N THR A 114 -2.74 -11.48 6.51
CA THR A 114 -1.42 -10.84 6.39
C THR A 114 -1.48 -9.67 5.44
N PHE A 115 -0.47 -8.81 5.53
CA PHE A 115 -0.29 -7.71 4.60
C PHE A 115 1.21 -7.46 4.38
N ILE A 116 1.54 -6.95 3.20
CA ILE A 116 2.90 -6.65 2.77
C ILE A 116 3.09 -5.14 2.77
N HIS A 117 4.12 -4.65 3.44
CA HIS A 117 4.42 -3.22 3.52
C HIS A 117 5.92 -2.97 3.71
N ALA A 118 6.37 -1.79 3.30
CA ALA A 118 7.67 -1.23 3.70
C ALA A 118 7.44 -0.20 4.81
N TYR A 119 8.29 -0.21 5.83
CA TYR A 119 8.22 0.77 6.93
C TYR A 119 9.60 1.12 7.45
N SER A 120 9.71 2.31 8.06
CA SER A 120 10.99 2.93 8.41
C SER A 120 11.85 2.07 9.34
N GLY A 121 13.16 2.10 9.13
CA GLY A 121 14.16 1.33 9.88
C GLY A 121 14.19 -0.16 9.57
N HIS A 122 13.42 -0.63 8.58
CA HIS A 122 13.30 -2.05 8.24
C HIS A 122 13.42 -2.26 6.72
N MET A 123 12.52 -3.05 6.15
CA MET A 123 12.48 -3.46 4.75
C MET A 123 11.02 -3.74 4.36
N VAL A 124 10.78 -4.10 3.11
CA VAL A 124 9.50 -4.70 2.72
C VAL A 124 9.36 -6.06 3.41
N VAL A 125 8.28 -6.25 4.16
CA VAL A 125 7.98 -7.49 4.89
C VAL A 125 6.52 -7.88 4.73
N GLU A 126 6.21 -9.16 4.96
CA GLU A 126 4.84 -9.67 5.13
C GLU A 126 4.58 -9.90 6.62
N ASN A 127 3.66 -9.13 7.21
CA ASN A 127 3.32 -9.19 8.63
C ASN A 127 1.88 -9.69 8.84
N PRO A 128 1.56 -10.28 10.00
CA PRO A 128 0.17 -10.53 10.39
C PRO A 128 -0.62 -9.21 10.42
N LEU A 129 -1.80 -9.20 9.79
CA LEU A 129 -2.75 -8.10 9.91
C LEU A 129 -3.53 -8.25 11.23
N SER A 130 -2.82 -8.05 12.34
CA SER A 130 -3.38 -8.19 13.68
C SER A 130 -4.49 -7.17 13.94
N ALA A 131 -5.32 -7.42 14.95
CA ALA A 131 -6.44 -6.51 15.29
C ALA A 131 -6.00 -5.05 15.52
N PRO A 132 -4.86 -4.74 16.17
CA PRO A 132 -4.36 -3.37 16.24
C PRO A 132 -4.07 -2.73 14.87
N TRP A 133 -3.53 -3.48 13.91
CA TRP A 133 -3.32 -2.97 12.55
C TRP A 133 -4.63 -2.80 11.81
N ALA A 134 -5.52 -3.80 11.88
CA ALA A 134 -6.82 -3.76 11.23
C ALA A 134 -7.66 -2.55 11.65
N ARG A 135 -7.65 -2.19 12.94
CA ARG A 135 -8.35 -1.00 13.47
C ARG A 135 -7.82 0.34 12.96
N ARG A 136 -6.64 0.37 12.33
CA ARG A 136 -6.03 1.59 11.76
C ARG A 136 -6.34 1.75 10.28
N ILE A 137 -6.98 0.76 9.65
CA ILE A 137 -7.40 0.85 8.25
C ILE A 137 -8.51 1.90 8.17
N VAL A 138 -8.30 2.90 7.32
CA VAL A 138 -9.27 3.97 7.06
C VAL A 138 -9.85 3.90 5.66
N ALA A 139 -9.17 3.21 4.73
CA ALA A 139 -9.70 2.89 3.42
C ALA A 139 -9.14 1.56 2.92
N ARG A 140 -9.98 0.85 2.17
CA ARG A 140 -9.62 -0.31 1.37
C ARG A 140 -9.83 0.06 -0.08
N LEU A 141 -8.84 -0.22 -0.92
CA LEU A 141 -8.90 0.11 -2.33
C LEU A 141 -8.44 -1.08 -3.17
N GLN A 142 -8.93 -1.17 -4.40
CA GLN A 142 -8.50 -2.15 -5.38
C GLN A 142 -7.82 -1.49 -6.58
N PHE A 143 -6.89 -2.22 -7.16
CA PHE A 143 -6.31 -1.90 -8.47
C PHE A 143 -7.40 -1.98 -9.57
N PRO A 144 -7.47 -1.02 -10.50
CA PRO A 144 -8.39 -1.09 -11.64
C PRO A 144 -8.14 -2.34 -12.51
N GLU A 145 -9.19 -3.03 -12.93
CA GLU A 145 -9.02 -4.16 -13.85
C GLU A 145 -8.33 -3.72 -15.15
N ARG A 146 -7.44 -4.56 -15.68
CA ARG A 146 -6.89 -4.33 -17.02
C ARG A 146 -8.06 -4.46 -17.99
N ARG A 147 -8.37 -3.41 -18.75
CA ARG A 147 -9.29 -3.53 -19.88
C ARG A 147 -8.63 -4.48 -20.88
N SER A 148 -9.28 -5.61 -21.11
CA SER A 148 -8.94 -6.55 -22.19
C SER A 148 -9.07 -5.88 -23.55
#